data_AF-A0AAV9XAF0-F1
#
_entry.id   AF-A0AAV9XAF0-F1
#
_cell.length_a   1.000
_cell.length_b   1.000
_cell.length_c   1.000
_cell.angle_alpha   90.00
_cell.angle_beta   90.00
_cell.angle_gamma   90.00
#
_symmetry.space_group_name_H-M   'P 1'
#
loop_
_entity.id
_entity.type
_entity.pdbx_description
1 polymer ?
#
loop_
_entity_poly.entity_id
_entity_poly.type
_entity_poly.pdbx_seq_one_letter_code
_entity_poly.pdbx_strand_id
1 'polypeptide(L)'
;MIRHPQRYRRLLQPCMSFTFPRGIHTGASLSNRLKILFCGSDNFSAESLTALQNLKDEHAGQIIESIDVLIKKEKPSGRGLKKRRQNPCQKVAEFYEMPFHTVDGSEGLKTWEFPKPIDLIVAVSFGFFIPARLIEGAKYGGVNVHPSFLPKYWGATPIHHALLKNDKSTGVVIQTLDKRKFDNGRILAKSDPFTISPPDPTIFTPPAACPDSPYDNLSRSLSLIGANLLRQTILNKSYDPAVHANLPEVTTGESKIHAPLLKKNGRCINWGHETAIDVWRRSMVYPGMFCYFQKLVSRDGPLEPPKRAKMNQFRMPTVEEHDKHLKNVAEGTQWVYIPDVKKWENAPKRSGSTALQVGPGEWVCVKDIVVEGKPKRDAKAWRDIDAAQFGFVGVSEAEKFESLSTISNEKEG
;
A
#
# COMPACT_ATOMS: atom_id res chain seq x y z
N MET A 1 27.77 10.68 -7.45
CA MET A 1 28.51 9.75 -6.59
C MET A 1 27.56 9.08 -5.61
N ILE A 2 27.01 7.91 -5.96
CA ILE A 2 26.20 7.10 -5.04
C ILE A 2 27.07 5.91 -4.63
N ARG A 3 27.33 5.80 -3.33
CA ARG A 3 28.34 4.93 -2.71
C ARG A 3 27.82 3.50 -2.48
N HIS A 4 28.63 2.54 -2.95
CA HIS A 4 28.89 1.14 -2.54
C HIS A 4 27.78 0.16 -2.03
N PRO A 5 27.90 -1.14 -2.39
CA PRO A 5 27.01 -2.24 -1.98
C PRO A 5 27.14 -2.69 -0.51
N GLN A 6 27.76 -1.91 0.37
CA GLN A 6 27.97 -2.29 1.78
C GLN A 6 26.73 -2.13 2.68
N ARG A 7 25.61 -1.58 2.20
CA ARG A 7 24.41 -1.39 3.03
C ARG A 7 23.71 -2.69 3.44
N TYR A 8 23.84 -3.77 2.67
CA TYR A 8 23.22 -5.05 3.02
C TYR A 8 23.92 -5.77 4.19
N ARG A 9 25.22 -5.54 4.42
CA ARG A 9 25.95 -6.14 5.56
C ARG A 9 25.63 -5.51 6.93
N ARG A 10 25.05 -4.30 6.99
CA ARG A 10 24.85 -3.56 8.26
C ARG A 10 23.40 -3.50 8.77
N LEU A 11 22.41 -3.96 8.01
CA LEU A 11 20.99 -3.90 8.41
C LEU A 11 20.41 -5.23 8.91
N LEU A 12 21.20 -6.30 8.95
CA LEU A 12 20.82 -7.53 9.65
C LEU A 12 21.01 -7.29 11.15
N GLN A 13 19.94 -6.89 11.84
CA GLN A 13 19.87 -7.12 13.28
C GLN A 13 20.04 -8.63 13.53
N PRO A 14 20.87 -9.06 14.51
CA PRO A 14 21.18 -10.47 14.73
C PRO A 14 20.04 -11.29 15.37
N CYS A 15 18.78 -10.88 15.23
CA CYS A 15 17.61 -11.59 15.74
C CYS A 15 16.41 -11.42 14.79
N MET A 16 16.45 -12.06 13.63
CA MET A 16 15.21 -12.44 12.95
C MET A 16 15.20 -13.96 12.89
N SER A 17 14.32 -14.60 13.66
CA SER A 17 14.07 -16.03 13.50
C SER A 17 13.02 -16.25 12.41
N PHE A 18 13.21 -17.34 11.67
CA PHE A 18 12.28 -17.78 10.65
C PHE A 18 11.85 -19.19 11.01
N THR A 19 10.56 -19.47 10.89
CA THR A 19 10.06 -20.82 11.14
C THR A 19 10.06 -21.59 9.83
N PHE A 20 10.90 -22.64 9.78
CA PHE A 20 10.89 -23.68 8.75
C PHE A 20 10.47 -25.02 9.39
N PRO A 21 9.82 -25.93 8.65
CA PRO A 21 9.55 -27.28 9.15
C PRO A 21 10.88 -28.00 9.48
N ARG A 22 10.94 -28.70 10.62
CA ARG A 22 12.15 -29.46 11.02
C ARG A 22 12.18 -30.83 10.32
N GLY A 23 13.30 -31.17 9.66
CA GLY A 23 13.57 -32.48 9.08
C GLY A 23 15.07 -32.69 8.83
N ILE A 24 15.55 -33.93 8.97
CA ILE A 24 16.95 -34.33 8.72
C ILE A 24 17.12 -34.54 7.21
N HIS A 25 18.07 -33.83 6.59
CA HIS A 25 18.40 -34.02 5.18
C HIS A 25 19.44 -35.13 5.00
N THR A 26 19.05 -36.27 4.44
CA THR A 26 19.98 -37.26 3.91
C THR A 26 19.92 -37.28 2.38
N GLY A 27 21.01 -36.84 1.75
CA GLY A 27 21.54 -37.30 0.45
C GLY A 27 20.67 -37.18 -0.81
N ALA A 28 20.93 -36.16 -1.63
CA ALA A 28 20.90 -36.27 -3.09
C ALA A 28 21.78 -35.18 -3.75
N SER A 29 22.89 -35.61 -4.37
CA SER A 29 23.68 -34.88 -5.38
C SER A 29 22.93 -34.98 -6.72
N LEU A 30 22.68 -33.93 -7.52
CA LEU A 30 23.62 -33.03 -8.19
C LEU A 30 23.18 -31.55 -8.08
N SER A 31 24.13 -30.63 -7.96
CA SER A 31 23.89 -29.18 -7.84
C SER A 31 23.35 -28.56 -9.13
N ASN A 32 22.04 -28.54 -9.31
CA ASN A 32 21.42 -27.73 -10.35
C ASN A 32 21.26 -26.29 -9.83
N ARG A 33 22.14 -25.41 -10.31
CA ARG A 33 22.09 -23.95 -10.09
C ARG A 33 20.78 -23.41 -10.67
N LEU A 34 20.07 -22.56 -9.94
CA LEU A 34 18.75 -22.07 -10.34
C LEU A 34 18.81 -21.03 -11.46
N LYS A 35 17.97 -21.22 -12.48
CA LYS A 35 17.56 -20.18 -13.42
C LYS A 35 16.22 -19.61 -12.97
N ILE A 36 16.23 -18.37 -12.48
CA ILE A 36 15.06 -17.74 -11.87
C ILE A 36 14.37 -16.79 -12.85
N LEU A 37 13.05 -16.89 -12.96
CA LEU A 37 12.22 -15.79 -13.47
C LEU A 37 11.64 -15.02 -12.28
N PHE A 38 12.08 -13.78 -12.09
CA PHE A 38 11.57 -12.88 -11.07
C PHE A 38 10.43 -12.02 -11.63
N CYS A 39 9.24 -12.15 -11.07
CA CYS A 39 8.06 -11.38 -11.47
C CYS A 39 7.74 -10.32 -10.40
N GLY A 40 7.96 -9.05 -10.71
CA GLY A 40 7.76 -7.93 -9.76
C GLY A 40 7.77 -6.57 -10.46
N SER A 41 7.31 -5.50 -9.80
CA SER A 41 7.18 -4.18 -10.44
C SER A 41 7.20 -2.96 -9.52
N ASP A 42 7.35 -3.13 -8.22
CA ASP A 42 7.31 -2.05 -7.23
C ASP A 42 8.48 -2.11 -6.24
N ASN A 43 8.56 -1.12 -5.34
CA ASN A 43 9.62 -1.05 -4.34
C ASN A 43 9.63 -2.26 -3.40
N PHE A 44 8.47 -2.85 -3.11
CA PHE A 44 8.37 -4.03 -2.26
C PHE A 44 9.08 -5.23 -2.92
N SER A 45 8.83 -5.43 -4.21
CA SER A 45 9.47 -6.48 -5.01
C SER A 45 10.94 -6.20 -5.32
N ALA A 46 11.35 -4.94 -5.46
CA ALA A 46 12.74 -4.58 -5.73
C ALA A 46 13.71 -5.10 -4.64
N GLU A 47 13.32 -5.06 -3.36
CA GLU A 47 14.15 -5.60 -2.26
C GLU A 47 14.38 -7.10 -2.41
N SER A 48 13.34 -7.87 -2.80
CA SER A 48 13.48 -9.31 -3.04
C SER A 48 14.38 -9.61 -4.24
N LEU A 49 14.28 -8.82 -5.31
CA LEU A 49 15.16 -8.96 -6.48
C LEU A 49 16.63 -8.68 -6.12
N THR A 50 16.89 -7.59 -5.38
CA THR A 50 18.24 -7.27 -4.90
C THR A 50 18.78 -8.37 -3.98
N ALA A 51 17.97 -8.94 -3.09
CA ALA A 51 18.39 -10.04 -2.22
C ALA A 51 18.76 -11.31 -3.00
N LEU A 52 18.02 -11.66 -4.07
CA LEU A 52 18.37 -12.78 -4.94
C LEU A 52 19.69 -12.55 -5.69
N GLN A 53 19.92 -11.32 -6.17
CA GLN A 53 21.17 -10.95 -6.82
C GLN A 53 22.36 -11.01 -5.86
N ASN A 54 22.19 -10.47 -4.65
CA ASN A 54 23.21 -10.57 -3.61
C ASN A 54 23.51 -12.04 -3.28
N LEU A 55 22.48 -12.89 -3.17
CA LEU A 55 22.67 -14.33 -2.94
C LEU A 55 23.42 -15.01 -4.10
N LYS A 56 23.13 -14.63 -5.35
CA LYS A 56 23.88 -15.09 -6.52
C LYS A 56 25.37 -14.71 -6.41
N ASP A 57 25.66 -13.45 -6.09
CA ASP A 57 27.04 -12.95 -6.01
C ASP A 57 27.81 -13.54 -4.82
N GLU A 58 27.18 -13.62 -3.64
CA GLU A 58 27.73 -14.23 -2.43
C GLU A 58 28.20 -15.67 -2.64
N HIS A 59 27.53 -16.41 -3.52
CA HIS A 59 27.82 -17.81 -3.82
C HIS A 59 28.43 -18.01 -5.21
N ALA A 60 28.96 -16.96 -5.85
CA ALA A 60 29.59 -17.03 -7.17
C ALA A 60 28.75 -17.80 -8.22
N GLY A 61 27.43 -17.63 -8.18
CA GLY A 61 26.48 -18.30 -9.05
C GLY A 61 26.24 -19.79 -8.79
N GLN A 62 26.84 -20.39 -7.75
CA GLN A 62 26.69 -21.82 -7.44
C GLN A 62 25.28 -22.21 -6.95
N ILE A 63 24.48 -21.24 -6.52
CA ILE A 63 23.08 -21.45 -6.10
C ILE A 63 22.12 -20.92 -7.16
N ILE A 64 22.37 -19.71 -7.67
CA ILE A 64 21.56 -19.05 -8.70
C ILE A 64 22.46 -18.78 -9.90
N GLU A 65 22.19 -19.45 -11.02
CA GLU A 65 22.93 -19.26 -12.26
C GLU A 65 22.55 -17.93 -12.94
N SER A 66 21.25 -17.67 -13.07
CA SER A 66 20.76 -16.47 -13.74
C SER A 66 19.40 -16.01 -13.21
N ILE A 67 19.13 -14.72 -13.38
CA ILE A 67 17.87 -14.07 -12.99
C ILE A 67 17.38 -13.27 -14.20
N ASP A 68 16.18 -13.59 -14.68
CA ASP A 68 15.44 -12.79 -15.66
C ASP A 68 14.30 -12.06 -14.94
N VAL A 69 14.07 -10.81 -15.28
CA VAL A 69 13.09 -9.97 -14.59
C VAL A 69 11.88 -9.72 -15.49
N LEU A 70 10.70 -10.18 -15.10
CA LEU A 70 9.44 -9.86 -15.79
C LEU A 70 8.70 -8.76 -15.04
N ILE A 71 8.53 -7.61 -15.69
CA ILE A 71 7.83 -6.45 -15.14
C ILE A 71 6.55 -6.13 -15.92
N LYS A 72 5.64 -5.41 -15.27
CA LYS A 72 4.47 -4.81 -15.94
C LYS A 72 4.92 -3.69 -16.86
N LYS A 73 4.38 -3.64 -18.08
CA LYS A 73 4.55 -2.51 -18.99
C LYS A 73 4.00 -1.23 -18.35
N GLU A 74 4.82 -0.19 -18.31
CA GLU A 74 4.42 1.09 -17.72
C GLU A 74 3.34 1.79 -18.54
N LYS A 75 2.29 2.22 -17.84
CA LYS A 75 1.27 3.09 -18.41
C LYS A 75 1.66 4.56 -18.19
N PRO A 76 1.47 5.43 -19.20
CA PRO A 76 1.61 6.88 -19.05
C PRO A 76 0.82 7.41 -17.85
N SER A 77 1.41 8.35 -17.08
CA SER A 77 0.81 8.86 -15.84
C SER A 77 0.98 10.37 -15.67
N GLY A 78 0.22 10.95 -14.72
CA GLY A 78 0.25 12.39 -14.42
C GLY A 78 -0.62 13.26 -15.35
N ARG A 79 -0.66 14.57 -15.09
CA ARG A 79 -1.38 15.53 -15.96
C ARG A 79 -0.76 15.50 -17.37
N GLY A 80 -1.59 15.34 -18.40
CA GLY A 80 -1.16 15.19 -19.79
C GLY A 80 -0.45 13.87 -20.10
N LEU A 81 -0.45 12.89 -19.18
CA LEU A 81 0.12 11.55 -19.36
C LEU A 81 1.62 11.53 -19.72
N LYS A 82 2.36 12.64 -19.51
CA LYS A 82 3.76 12.74 -19.93
C LYS A 82 4.76 12.08 -18.98
N LYS A 83 4.35 11.68 -17.76
CA LYS A 83 5.28 11.11 -16.77
C LYS A 83 5.32 9.59 -16.89
N ARG A 84 6.48 9.06 -17.27
CA ARG A 84 6.86 7.66 -17.05
C ARG A 84 7.71 7.60 -15.80
N ARG A 85 7.19 6.97 -14.74
CA ARG A 85 7.98 6.69 -13.53
C ARG A 85 8.63 5.35 -13.76
N GLN A 86 9.94 5.37 -13.96
CA GLN A 86 10.72 4.15 -14.16
C GLN A 86 10.49 3.14 -13.03
N ASN A 87 10.12 1.93 -13.41
CA ASN A 87 9.76 0.81 -12.57
C ASN A 87 10.93 0.44 -11.62
N PRO A 88 10.69 0.28 -10.31
CA PRO A 88 11.74 -0.07 -9.35
C PRO A 88 12.53 -1.34 -9.69
N CYS A 89 11.87 -2.40 -10.15
CA CYS A 89 12.55 -3.63 -10.57
C CYS A 89 13.35 -3.44 -11.86
N GLN A 90 12.88 -2.59 -12.78
CA GLN A 90 13.64 -2.23 -13.98
C GLN A 90 14.95 -1.53 -13.60
N LYS A 91 14.91 -0.58 -12.64
CA LYS A 91 16.13 0.09 -12.16
C LYS A 91 17.15 -0.88 -11.58
N VAL A 92 16.68 -1.86 -10.81
CA VAL A 92 17.56 -2.90 -10.25
C VAL A 92 18.13 -3.77 -11.38
N ALA A 93 17.28 -4.20 -12.32
CA ALA A 93 17.72 -5.02 -13.45
C ALA A 93 18.78 -4.30 -14.30
N GLU A 94 18.56 -3.03 -14.65
CA GLU A 94 19.53 -2.20 -15.38
C GLU A 94 20.84 -2.03 -14.60
N PHE A 95 20.76 -1.75 -13.29
CA PHE A 95 21.94 -1.55 -12.44
C PHE A 95 22.84 -2.79 -12.36
N TYR A 96 22.25 -3.99 -12.33
CA TYR A 96 22.98 -5.26 -12.29
C TYR A 96 23.11 -5.93 -13.67
N GLU A 97 22.77 -5.22 -14.75
CA GLU A 97 22.84 -5.72 -16.13
C GLU A 97 22.07 -7.06 -16.33
N MET A 98 20.94 -7.21 -15.64
CA MET A 98 20.06 -8.36 -15.78
C MET A 98 19.13 -8.21 -16.98
N PRO A 99 18.83 -9.31 -17.70
CA PRO A 99 17.75 -9.32 -18.67
C PRO A 99 16.41 -8.96 -18.00
N PHE A 100 15.68 -8.01 -18.58
CA PHE A 100 14.31 -7.73 -18.18
C PHE A 100 13.35 -7.70 -19.37
N HIS A 101 12.12 -8.09 -19.10
CA HIS A 101 11.04 -8.28 -20.06
C HIS A 101 9.82 -7.51 -19.57
N THR A 102 8.99 -7.03 -20.50
CA THR A 102 7.74 -6.33 -20.15
C THR A 102 6.53 -7.10 -20.64
N VAL A 103 5.44 -7.05 -19.87
CA VAL A 103 4.16 -7.64 -20.27
C VAL A 103 3.02 -6.62 -20.17
N ASP A 104 2.18 -6.57 -21.19
CA ASP A 104 1.05 -5.64 -21.27
C ASP A 104 -0.22 -6.28 -20.70
N GLY A 105 -0.45 -6.06 -19.41
CA GLY A 105 -1.63 -6.59 -18.74
C GLY A 105 -1.60 -8.10 -18.49
N SER A 106 -2.68 -8.60 -17.89
CA SER A 106 -2.89 -10.05 -17.69
C SER A 106 -3.06 -10.80 -19.00
N GLU A 107 -3.64 -10.15 -20.03
CA GLU A 107 -3.83 -10.76 -21.35
C GLU A 107 -2.50 -11.00 -22.06
N GLY A 108 -1.58 -10.03 -22.04
CA GLY A 108 -0.24 -10.23 -22.59
C GLY A 108 0.53 -11.37 -21.91
N LEU A 109 0.26 -11.62 -20.62
CA LEU A 109 0.90 -12.70 -19.88
C LEU A 109 0.39 -14.09 -20.32
N LYS A 110 -0.84 -14.19 -20.84
CA LYS A 110 -1.39 -15.47 -21.33
C LYS A 110 -0.59 -16.04 -22.48
N THR A 111 -0.01 -15.20 -23.34
CA THR A 111 0.79 -15.61 -24.51
C THR A 111 2.30 -15.45 -24.32
N TRP A 112 2.76 -14.87 -23.20
CA TRP A 112 4.19 -14.65 -22.94
C TRP A 112 4.96 -15.96 -22.69
N GLU A 113 6.06 -16.22 -23.38
CA GLU A 113 6.84 -17.45 -23.21
C GLU A 113 8.18 -17.20 -22.53
N PHE A 114 8.74 -18.24 -21.91
CA PHE A 114 10.07 -18.11 -21.33
C PHE A 114 11.11 -17.87 -22.44
N PRO A 115 12.03 -16.91 -22.25
CA PRO A 115 13.11 -16.70 -23.20
C PRO A 115 14.13 -17.85 -23.20
N LYS A 116 14.16 -18.65 -22.11
CA LYS A 116 15.05 -19.79 -21.89
C LYS A 116 14.44 -20.72 -20.84
N PRO A 117 14.94 -21.96 -20.66
CA PRO A 117 14.49 -22.83 -19.58
C PRO A 117 14.61 -22.15 -18.20
N ILE A 118 13.52 -22.19 -17.43
CA ILE A 118 13.42 -21.62 -16.08
C ILE A 118 13.26 -22.77 -15.07
N ASP A 119 13.99 -22.69 -13.96
CA ASP A 119 13.86 -23.66 -12.87
C ASP A 119 12.81 -23.22 -11.85
N LEU A 120 12.75 -21.92 -11.53
CA LEU A 120 11.88 -21.39 -10.48
C LEU A 120 11.32 -20.01 -10.87
N ILE A 121 10.01 -19.85 -10.73
CA ILE A 121 9.36 -18.54 -10.76
C ILE A 121 9.33 -17.96 -9.35
N VAL A 122 9.75 -16.71 -9.19
CA VAL A 122 9.62 -15.96 -7.94
C VAL A 122 8.70 -14.77 -8.17
N ALA A 123 7.47 -14.84 -7.67
CA ALA A 123 6.51 -13.74 -7.74
C ALA A 123 6.57 -12.89 -6.45
N VAL A 124 6.67 -11.57 -6.60
CA VAL A 124 6.64 -10.64 -5.48
C VAL A 124 5.90 -9.38 -5.92
N SER A 125 4.76 -9.07 -5.30
CA SER A 125 3.93 -7.90 -5.64
C SER A 125 3.69 -7.73 -7.16
N PHE A 126 3.64 -8.84 -7.90
CA PHE A 126 3.54 -8.78 -9.36
C PHE A 126 2.18 -8.30 -9.79
N GLY A 127 1.11 -8.71 -9.08
CA GLY A 127 -0.27 -8.30 -9.31
C GLY A 127 -0.87 -8.74 -10.65
N PHE A 128 -0.28 -9.76 -11.30
CA PHE A 128 -0.91 -10.56 -12.34
C PHE A 128 -0.89 -12.02 -11.92
N PHE A 129 -1.89 -12.77 -12.36
CA PHE A 129 -1.97 -14.21 -12.10
C PHE A 129 -1.00 -14.92 -13.03
N ILE A 130 -0.06 -15.70 -12.49
CA ILE A 130 0.89 -16.47 -13.30
C ILE A 130 0.14 -17.65 -13.94
N PRO A 131 0.06 -17.75 -15.28
CA PRO A 131 -0.64 -18.83 -15.95
C PRO A 131 -0.10 -20.22 -15.58
N ALA A 132 -0.99 -21.20 -15.47
CA ALA A 132 -0.62 -22.58 -15.14
C ALA A 132 0.49 -23.14 -16.05
N ARG A 133 0.46 -22.84 -17.36
CA ARG A 133 1.50 -23.27 -18.31
C ARG A 133 2.90 -22.77 -17.95
N LEU A 134 3.03 -21.57 -17.38
CA LEU A 134 4.33 -21.05 -16.95
C LEU A 134 4.77 -21.74 -15.66
N ILE A 135 3.85 -21.92 -14.71
CA ILE A 135 4.13 -22.64 -13.46
C ILE A 135 4.58 -24.07 -13.78
N GLU A 136 3.90 -24.77 -14.69
CA GLU A 136 4.23 -26.14 -15.09
C GLU A 136 5.48 -26.23 -15.96
N GLY A 137 5.78 -25.19 -16.74
CA GLY A 137 7.00 -25.12 -17.55
C GLY A 137 8.27 -24.85 -16.73
N ALA A 138 8.14 -24.37 -15.48
CA ALA A 138 9.25 -24.19 -14.58
C ALA A 138 9.52 -25.47 -13.77
N LYS A 139 10.79 -25.90 -13.71
CA LYS A 139 11.19 -27.19 -13.10
C LYS A 139 10.62 -27.44 -11.71
N TYR A 140 10.68 -26.44 -10.84
CA TYR A 140 10.20 -26.50 -9.45
C TYR A 140 8.90 -25.70 -9.25
N GLY A 141 8.26 -25.26 -10.33
CA GLY A 141 7.12 -24.36 -10.27
C GLY A 141 7.51 -22.95 -9.86
N GLY A 142 6.89 -22.44 -8.81
CA GLY A 142 7.21 -21.11 -8.31
C GLY A 142 6.74 -20.83 -6.91
N VAL A 143 7.23 -19.72 -6.37
CA VAL A 143 6.91 -19.22 -5.04
C VAL A 143 6.39 -17.78 -5.10
N ASN A 144 5.56 -17.41 -4.15
CA ASN A 144 5.10 -16.04 -3.93
C ASN A 144 5.52 -15.54 -2.55
N VAL A 145 6.07 -14.32 -2.50
CA VAL A 145 6.31 -13.60 -1.23
C VAL A 145 5.07 -12.78 -0.91
N HIS A 146 4.31 -13.18 0.10
CA HIS A 146 3.05 -12.54 0.47
C HIS A 146 3.13 -11.81 1.81
N PRO A 147 2.87 -10.49 1.89
CA PRO A 147 3.05 -9.69 3.10
C PRO A 147 1.84 -9.75 4.04
N SER A 148 1.39 -10.96 4.35
CA SER A 148 0.50 -11.24 5.47
C SER A 148 0.59 -12.71 5.88
N PHE A 149 0.14 -13.02 7.09
CA PHE A 149 0.00 -14.38 7.56
C PHE A 149 -1.22 -15.06 6.96
N LEU A 150 -1.04 -15.65 5.76
CA LEU A 150 -2.09 -16.42 5.09
C LEU A 150 -2.67 -17.49 6.02
N PRO A 151 -4.00 -17.74 5.98
CA PRO A 151 -4.95 -17.26 4.98
C PRO A 151 -5.55 -15.87 5.24
N LYS A 152 -5.12 -15.15 6.30
CA LYS A 152 -5.56 -13.77 6.54
C LYS A 152 -4.98 -12.84 5.49
N TYR A 153 -5.82 -11.96 4.98
CA TYR A 153 -5.51 -10.99 3.93
C TYR A 153 -4.92 -11.58 2.65
N TRP A 154 -5.48 -12.69 2.18
CA TRP A 154 -5.24 -13.14 0.80
C TRP A 154 -5.77 -12.09 -0.19
N GLY A 155 -5.08 -11.85 -1.30
CA GLY A 155 -5.48 -10.87 -2.32
C GLY A 155 -4.52 -9.69 -2.48
N ALA A 156 -5.04 -8.60 -3.03
CA ALA A 156 -4.24 -7.57 -3.69
C ALA A 156 -3.62 -6.51 -2.75
N THR A 157 -4.18 -6.27 -1.57
CA THR A 157 -3.75 -5.14 -0.71
C THR A 157 -3.58 -5.49 0.79
N PRO A 158 -2.93 -6.62 1.14
CA PRO A 158 -2.81 -7.10 2.53
C PRO A 158 -2.31 -6.05 3.54
N ILE A 159 -1.24 -5.33 3.21
CA ILE A 159 -0.64 -4.29 4.08
C ILE A 159 -1.65 -3.17 4.37
N HIS A 160 -2.46 -2.78 3.38
CA HIS A 160 -3.46 -1.74 3.54
C HIS A 160 -4.56 -2.20 4.50
N HIS A 161 -5.03 -3.43 4.35
CA HIS A 161 -6.08 -3.98 5.21
C HIS A 161 -5.61 -4.17 6.65
N ALA A 162 -4.37 -4.58 6.87
CA ALA A 162 -3.80 -4.64 8.22
C ALA A 162 -3.85 -3.28 8.94
N LEU A 163 -3.49 -2.19 8.24
CA LEU A 163 -3.59 -0.82 8.78
C LEU A 163 -5.04 -0.36 8.98
N LEU A 164 -5.92 -0.62 8.00
CA LEU A 164 -7.34 -0.26 8.08
C LEU A 164 -8.06 -0.98 9.23
N LYS A 165 -7.70 -2.23 9.50
CA LYS A 165 -8.31 -3.05 10.55
C LYS A 165 -7.61 -2.94 11.90
N ASN A 166 -6.59 -2.06 12.02
CA ASN A 166 -5.86 -1.81 13.26
C ASN A 166 -5.22 -3.08 13.84
N ASP A 167 -4.76 -3.96 12.96
CA ASP A 167 -4.02 -5.15 13.37
C ASP A 167 -2.81 -4.73 14.20
N LYS A 168 -2.53 -5.50 15.27
CA LYS A 168 -1.37 -5.25 16.15
C LYS A 168 -0.08 -5.84 15.62
N SER A 169 -0.20 -6.85 14.76
CA SER A 169 0.92 -7.52 14.14
C SER A 169 0.53 -8.03 12.76
N THR A 170 1.55 -8.20 11.91
CA THR A 170 1.46 -8.88 10.62
C THR A 170 2.76 -9.64 10.39
N GLY A 171 3.00 -10.16 9.19
CA GLY A 171 4.28 -10.74 8.82
C GLY A 171 4.31 -11.09 7.35
N VAL A 172 5.28 -11.92 6.97
CA VAL A 172 5.46 -12.35 5.59
C VAL A 172 5.46 -13.87 5.54
N VAL A 173 4.85 -14.42 4.50
CA VAL A 173 4.93 -15.84 4.18
C VAL A 173 5.52 -16.05 2.79
N ILE A 174 6.20 -17.18 2.62
CA ILE A 174 6.53 -17.73 1.31
C ILE A 174 5.58 -18.90 1.07
N GLN A 175 4.85 -18.87 -0.02
CA GLN A 175 3.95 -19.96 -0.45
C GLN A 175 4.35 -20.43 -1.84
N THR A 176 3.92 -21.63 -2.24
CA THR A 176 3.97 -22.04 -3.64
C THR A 176 2.99 -21.23 -4.50
N LEU A 177 3.16 -21.22 -5.82
CA LEU A 177 2.15 -20.70 -6.74
C LEU A 177 1.06 -21.74 -6.98
N ASP A 178 -0.19 -21.34 -6.82
CA ASP A 178 -1.37 -22.15 -7.17
C ASP A 178 -1.81 -21.87 -8.61
N LYS A 179 -2.17 -22.92 -9.36
CA LYS A 179 -2.50 -22.86 -10.79
C LYS A 179 -3.85 -22.22 -11.09
N ARG A 180 -4.71 -22.05 -10.07
CA ARG A 180 -6.11 -21.63 -10.22
C ARG A 180 -6.48 -20.41 -9.39
N LYS A 181 -5.86 -20.21 -8.22
CA LYS A 181 -6.27 -19.19 -7.25
C LYS A 181 -5.08 -18.38 -6.75
N PHE A 182 -5.27 -17.07 -6.59
CA PHE A 182 -4.30 -16.23 -5.89
C PHE A 182 -4.18 -16.66 -4.43
N ASP A 183 -2.95 -16.61 -3.92
CA ASP A 183 -2.64 -16.77 -2.50
C ASP A 183 -3.25 -18.01 -1.84
N ASN A 184 -3.24 -19.11 -2.58
CA ASN A 184 -3.81 -20.39 -2.19
C ASN A 184 -2.76 -21.52 -2.23
N GLY A 185 -1.49 -21.17 -2.38
CA GLY A 185 -0.41 -22.14 -2.38
C GLY A 185 -0.10 -22.66 -0.98
N ARG A 186 0.68 -23.74 -0.93
CA ARG A 186 1.19 -24.31 0.31
C ARG A 186 2.18 -23.33 0.94
N ILE A 187 2.02 -23.02 2.21
CA ILE A 187 2.97 -22.16 2.93
C ILE A 187 4.23 -22.95 3.24
N LEU A 188 5.37 -22.46 2.73
CA LEU A 188 6.69 -23.06 2.87
C LEU A 188 7.43 -22.50 4.10
N ALA A 189 7.26 -21.21 4.37
CA ALA A 189 7.93 -20.51 5.46
C ALA A 189 7.14 -19.28 5.89
N LYS A 190 7.33 -18.87 7.14
CA LYS A 190 6.80 -17.61 7.69
C LYS A 190 7.84 -16.87 8.51
N SER A 191 7.73 -15.55 8.55
CA SER A 191 8.47 -14.71 9.50
C SER A 191 7.90 -14.83 10.91
N ASP A 192 8.67 -14.37 11.88
CA ASP A 192 8.10 -13.97 13.17
C ASP A 192 7.08 -12.83 12.99
N PRO A 193 6.14 -12.66 13.93
CA PRO A 193 5.22 -11.53 13.93
C PRO A 193 5.96 -10.19 13.98
N PHE A 194 5.66 -9.32 13.02
CA PHE A 194 6.09 -7.93 13.00
C PHE A 194 5.02 -7.05 13.63
N THR A 195 5.37 -6.32 14.69
CA THR A 195 4.48 -5.39 15.37
C THR A 195 4.15 -4.18 14.49
N ILE A 196 2.87 -3.90 14.31
CA ILE A 196 2.41 -2.70 13.63
C ILE A 196 2.28 -1.59 14.67
N SER A 197 3.16 -0.59 14.57
CA SER A 197 3.15 0.59 15.44
C SER A 197 2.70 1.81 14.63
N PRO A 198 1.39 2.05 14.48
CA PRO A 198 0.92 3.27 13.83
C PRO A 198 1.28 4.49 14.71
N PRO A 199 1.41 5.69 14.12
CA PRO A 199 1.68 6.89 14.91
C PRO A 199 0.52 7.18 15.87
N ASP A 200 0.79 7.99 16.89
CA ASP A 200 -0.27 8.53 17.75
C ASP A 200 -1.32 9.24 16.86
N PRO A 201 -2.61 8.90 16.97
CA PRO A 201 -3.66 9.50 16.15
C PRO A 201 -3.81 11.00 16.37
N THR A 202 -3.29 11.58 17.47
CA THR A 202 -3.27 13.03 17.68
C THR A 202 -2.10 13.72 16.99
N ILE A 203 -1.27 13.00 16.23
CA ILE A 203 -0.17 13.57 15.45
C ILE A 203 -0.54 13.59 13.97
N PHE A 204 -0.25 14.72 13.31
CA PHE A 204 -0.44 14.83 11.86
C PHE A 204 0.36 13.78 11.12
N THR A 205 -0.37 12.92 10.42
CA THR A 205 0.23 11.81 9.69
C THR A 205 0.64 12.27 8.29
N PRO A 206 1.87 11.92 7.82
CA PRO A 206 2.25 12.16 6.44
C PRO A 206 1.25 11.51 5.48
N PRO A 207 0.88 12.18 4.37
CA PRO A 207 -0.03 11.58 3.39
C PRO A 207 0.48 10.23 2.88
N ALA A 208 -0.42 9.27 2.61
CA ALA A 208 -0.05 7.94 2.10
C ALA A 208 0.85 7.93 0.85
N ALA A 209 0.84 9.02 0.06
CA ALA A 209 1.69 9.16 -1.12
C ALA A 209 3.13 9.63 -0.82
N CYS A 210 3.41 10.05 0.42
CA CYS A 210 4.72 10.52 0.84
C CYS A 210 5.63 9.35 1.20
N PRO A 211 6.93 9.44 0.87
CA PRO A 211 7.94 8.62 1.53
C PRO A 211 7.78 8.76 3.04
N ASP A 212 7.95 7.65 3.76
CA ASP A 212 7.88 7.59 5.23
C ASP A 212 6.48 7.80 5.82
N SER A 213 5.42 7.70 5.00
CA SER A 213 4.07 7.46 5.52
C SER A 213 4.00 6.16 6.32
N PRO A 214 3.02 5.98 7.23
CA PRO A 214 2.89 4.72 7.98
C PRO A 214 2.79 3.48 7.08
N TYR A 215 2.08 3.60 5.96
CA TYR A 215 2.04 2.55 4.94
C TYR A 215 3.42 2.27 4.33
N ASP A 216 4.14 3.32 3.91
CA ASP A 216 5.46 3.17 3.27
C ASP A 216 6.48 2.55 4.23
N ASN A 217 6.47 2.95 5.51
CA ASN A 217 7.33 2.39 6.55
C ASN A 217 7.03 0.90 6.82
N LEU A 218 5.75 0.54 6.94
CA LEU A 218 5.35 -0.86 7.13
C LEU A 218 5.70 -1.70 5.89
N SER A 219 5.41 -1.20 4.70
CA SER A 219 5.74 -1.85 3.43
C SER A 219 7.24 -2.11 3.28
N ARG A 220 8.07 -1.11 3.58
CA ARG A 220 9.54 -1.22 3.56
C ARG A 220 10.06 -2.23 4.58
N SER A 221 9.48 -2.28 5.78
CA SER A 221 9.89 -3.24 6.81
C SER A 221 9.56 -4.67 6.37
N LEU A 222 8.34 -4.88 5.86
CA LEU A 222 7.91 -6.19 5.37
C LEU A 222 8.63 -6.62 4.09
N SER A 223 9.02 -5.70 3.21
CA SER A 223 9.79 -6.05 2.00
C SER A 223 11.17 -6.59 2.36
N LEU A 224 11.84 -6.01 3.35
CA LEU A 224 13.13 -6.49 3.86
C LEU A 224 13.00 -7.87 4.55
N ILE A 225 11.96 -8.05 5.37
CA ILE A 225 11.65 -9.34 6.01
C ILE A 225 11.38 -10.41 4.94
N GLY A 226 10.56 -10.09 3.93
CA GLY A 226 10.22 -10.98 2.83
C GLY A 226 11.43 -11.35 1.97
N ALA A 227 12.29 -10.38 1.66
CA ALA A 227 13.53 -10.60 0.92
C ALA A 227 14.47 -11.57 1.66
N ASN A 228 14.63 -11.39 2.98
CA ASN A 228 15.42 -12.29 3.81
C ASN A 228 14.81 -13.69 3.91
N LEU A 229 13.49 -13.78 4.09
CA LEU A 229 12.78 -15.06 4.16
C LEU A 229 12.86 -15.83 2.83
N LEU A 230 12.76 -15.13 1.70
CA LEU A 230 12.98 -15.69 0.36
C LEU A 230 14.41 -16.21 0.22
N ARG A 231 15.42 -15.43 0.60
CA ARG A 231 16.84 -15.85 0.58
C ARG A 231 17.03 -17.17 1.34
N GLN A 232 16.45 -17.29 2.53
CA GLN A 232 16.54 -18.52 3.33
C GLN A 232 15.79 -19.70 2.68
N THR A 233 14.62 -19.44 2.08
CA THR A 233 13.85 -20.44 1.32
C THR A 233 14.64 -20.99 0.14
N ILE A 234 15.45 -20.17 -0.54
CA ILE A 234 16.34 -20.62 -1.60
C ILE A 234 17.49 -21.45 -1.03
N LEU A 235 18.17 -20.96 0.03
CA LEU A 235 19.32 -21.64 0.64
C LEU A 235 18.99 -23.04 1.16
N ASN A 236 17.83 -23.21 1.79
CA ASN A 236 17.40 -24.50 2.32
C ASN A 236 16.58 -25.35 1.33
N LYS A 237 16.42 -24.88 0.10
CA LYS A 237 15.68 -25.57 -0.98
C LYS A 237 14.22 -25.89 -0.64
N SER A 238 13.58 -25.14 0.25
CA SER A 238 12.16 -25.37 0.59
C SER A 238 11.21 -25.18 -0.59
N TYR A 239 11.64 -24.49 -1.66
CA TYR A 239 10.90 -24.37 -2.90
C TYR A 239 10.78 -25.70 -3.69
N ASP A 240 11.67 -26.67 -3.44
CA ASP A 240 11.70 -27.94 -4.19
C ASP A 240 10.53 -28.84 -3.73
N PRO A 241 9.64 -29.27 -4.65
CA PRO A 241 8.57 -30.22 -4.33
C PRO A 241 9.02 -31.49 -3.61
N ALA A 242 10.20 -32.03 -3.95
CA ALA A 242 10.74 -33.21 -3.28
C ALA A 242 11.09 -32.95 -1.82
N VAL A 243 11.42 -31.70 -1.47
CA VAL A 243 11.71 -31.29 -0.09
C VAL A 243 10.40 -31.05 0.66
N HIS A 244 9.52 -30.16 0.18
CA HIS A 244 8.37 -29.74 0.96
C HIS A 244 7.18 -30.70 0.94
N ALA A 245 7.12 -31.66 0.01
CA ALA A 245 6.11 -32.72 0.02
C ALA A 245 6.22 -33.62 1.27
N ASN A 246 7.42 -33.74 1.84
CA ASN A 246 7.71 -34.60 2.98
C ASN A 246 7.70 -33.86 4.33
N LEU A 247 7.42 -32.55 4.32
CA LEU A 247 7.38 -31.73 5.52
C LEU A 247 5.93 -31.46 5.94
N PRO A 248 5.64 -31.18 7.22
CA PRO A 248 4.35 -30.64 7.60
C PRO A 248 4.15 -29.25 7.00
N GLU A 249 2.93 -28.91 6.64
CA GLU A 249 2.59 -27.58 6.13
C GLU A 249 2.75 -26.53 7.24
N VAL A 250 3.39 -25.41 6.93
CA VAL A 250 3.50 -24.30 7.86
C VAL A 250 2.14 -23.64 8.01
N THR A 251 1.67 -23.48 9.24
CA THR A 251 0.42 -22.78 9.53
C THR A 251 0.69 -21.49 10.32
N THR A 252 -0.20 -20.53 10.15
CA THR A 252 -0.16 -19.25 10.85
C THR A 252 -1.14 -19.18 12.01
N GLY A 253 -2.17 -20.05 12.02
CA GLY A 253 -3.29 -19.99 12.95
C GLY A 253 -4.33 -18.92 12.61
N GLU A 254 -4.17 -18.25 11.47
CA GLU A 254 -5.01 -17.12 11.08
C GLU A 254 -6.30 -17.54 10.35
N SER A 255 -7.35 -16.72 10.48
CA SER A 255 -8.61 -16.92 9.76
C SER A 255 -8.55 -16.39 8.33
N LYS A 256 -9.28 -17.03 7.41
CA LYS A 256 -9.30 -16.63 5.99
C LYS A 256 -10.05 -15.32 5.80
N ILE A 257 -9.33 -14.25 5.47
CA ILE A 257 -9.90 -12.90 5.24
C ILE A 257 -9.42 -12.39 3.88
N HIS A 258 -10.32 -11.94 3.02
CA HIS A 258 -9.96 -11.37 1.72
C HIS A 258 -9.54 -9.90 1.85
N ALA A 259 -8.43 -9.51 1.23
CA ALA A 259 -7.92 -8.15 1.11
C ALA A 259 -8.05 -7.65 -0.34
N PRO A 260 -9.26 -7.23 -0.77
CA PRO A 260 -9.49 -6.77 -2.14
C PRO A 260 -8.74 -5.49 -2.46
N LEU A 261 -8.48 -5.26 -3.75
CA LEU A 261 -7.91 -4.01 -4.25
C LEU A 261 -8.73 -2.81 -3.75
N LEU A 262 -8.04 -1.79 -3.23
CA LEU A 262 -8.69 -0.58 -2.73
C LEU A 262 -9.39 0.16 -3.87
N LYS A 263 -10.70 0.38 -3.71
CA LYS A 263 -11.52 1.12 -4.68
C LYS A 263 -11.28 2.63 -4.57
N LYS A 264 -11.37 3.35 -5.70
CA LYS A 264 -11.17 4.82 -5.76
C LYS A 264 -12.20 5.60 -4.92
N ASN A 265 -13.44 5.12 -4.85
CA ASN A 265 -14.49 5.73 -4.03
C ASN A 265 -14.18 5.66 -2.53
N GLY A 266 -13.37 4.68 -2.11
CA GLY A 266 -12.82 4.58 -0.75
C GLY A 266 -11.88 5.73 -0.35
N ARG A 267 -11.71 6.77 -1.18
CA ARG A 267 -11.04 8.02 -0.82
C ARG A 267 -12.01 9.13 -0.37
N CYS A 268 -13.31 8.98 -0.63
CA CYS A 268 -14.28 9.99 -0.26
C CYS A 268 -14.66 9.85 1.21
N ILE A 269 -14.60 10.94 1.97
CA ILE A 269 -15.00 10.96 3.37
C ILE A 269 -16.53 11.02 3.42
N ASN A 270 -17.15 10.08 4.13
CA ASN A 270 -18.58 10.10 4.36
C ASN A 270 -18.89 10.71 5.73
N TRP A 271 -19.09 12.03 5.77
CA TRP A 271 -19.44 12.76 6.99
C TRP A 271 -20.76 12.26 7.57
N GLY A 272 -20.85 12.18 8.90
CA GLY A 272 -22.03 11.72 9.64
C GLY A 272 -22.15 10.19 9.78
N HIS A 273 -21.34 9.42 9.05
CA HIS A 273 -21.45 7.95 8.98
C HIS A 273 -20.15 7.21 9.27
N GLU A 274 -19.06 7.94 9.51
CA GLU A 274 -17.74 7.38 9.78
C GLU A 274 -17.20 7.88 11.11
N THR A 275 -16.30 7.10 11.70
CA THR A 275 -15.62 7.51 12.92
C THR A 275 -14.36 8.33 12.62
N ALA A 276 -13.94 9.19 13.55
CA ALA A 276 -12.70 9.96 13.43
C ALA A 276 -11.48 9.07 13.26
N ILE A 277 -11.46 7.93 13.97
CA ILE A 277 -10.37 6.96 13.88
C ILE A 277 -10.36 6.25 12.51
N ASP A 278 -11.51 5.97 11.91
CA ASP A 278 -11.58 5.34 10.59
C ASP A 278 -11.13 6.29 9.49
N VAL A 279 -11.54 7.57 9.54
CA VAL A 279 -11.03 8.61 8.63
C VAL A 279 -9.51 8.74 8.73
N TRP A 280 -8.99 8.78 9.96
CA TRP A 280 -7.56 8.83 10.21
C TRP A 280 -6.82 7.59 9.66
N ARG A 281 -7.31 6.38 9.92
CA ARG A 281 -6.71 5.14 9.37
C ARG A 281 -6.74 5.10 7.86
N ARG A 282 -7.85 5.50 7.24
CA ARG A 282 -7.96 5.59 5.78
C ARG A 282 -6.94 6.56 5.21
N SER A 283 -6.66 7.67 5.89
CA SER A 283 -5.65 8.64 5.45
C SER A 283 -4.23 8.06 5.35
N MET A 284 -3.93 7.01 6.13
CA MET A 284 -2.62 6.33 6.09
C MET A 284 -2.42 5.48 4.83
N VAL A 285 -3.52 5.01 4.22
CA VAL A 285 -3.48 4.05 3.10
C VAL A 285 -4.03 4.62 1.79
N TYR A 286 -4.94 5.59 1.86
CA TYR A 286 -5.55 6.23 0.70
C TYR A 286 -4.85 7.56 0.37
N PRO A 287 -4.14 7.66 -0.77
CA PRO A 287 -3.54 8.92 -1.15
C PRO A 287 -4.61 9.91 -1.62
N GLY A 288 -4.61 11.11 -1.03
CA GLY A 288 -5.50 12.20 -1.40
C GLY A 288 -6.97 11.88 -1.10
N MET A 289 -7.28 11.67 0.17
CA MET A 289 -8.66 11.70 0.67
C MET A 289 -9.36 12.98 0.20
N PHE A 290 -10.67 12.91 -0.01
CA PHE A 290 -11.44 14.07 -0.45
C PHE A 290 -12.85 14.07 0.09
N CYS A 291 -13.49 15.22 0.07
CA CYS A 291 -14.94 15.36 0.14
C CYS A 291 -15.37 16.40 -0.90
N TYR A 292 -16.62 16.86 -0.79
CA TYR A 292 -17.14 17.94 -1.61
C TYR A 292 -17.22 19.22 -0.78
N PHE A 293 -17.04 20.36 -1.44
CA PHE A 293 -17.15 21.69 -0.88
C PHE A 293 -18.15 22.47 -1.71
N GLN A 294 -19.21 22.96 -1.08
CA GLN A 294 -20.31 23.61 -1.78
C GLN A 294 -20.83 24.83 -1.02
N LYS A 295 -21.51 25.71 -1.76
CA LYS A 295 -22.33 26.75 -1.16
C LYS A 295 -23.58 26.09 -0.58
N LEU A 296 -23.95 26.45 0.65
CA LEU A 296 -25.12 25.89 1.35
C LEU A 296 -26.39 26.70 1.11
N VAL A 297 -26.24 27.99 0.81
CA VAL A 297 -27.37 28.92 0.60
C VAL A 297 -27.13 29.75 -0.66
N SER A 298 -28.10 29.80 -1.57
CA SER A 298 -28.09 30.75 -2.69
C SER A 298 -29.08 31.87 -2.42
N ARG A 299 -28.64 33.13 -2.57
CA ARG A 299 -29.54 34.29 -2.54
C ARG A 299 -30.08 34.63 -3.92
N ASP A 300 -29.31 34.33 -4.98
CA ASP A 300 -29.63 34.64 -6.37
C ASP A 300 -29.27 33.43 -7.25
N GLY A 301 -30.28 32.69 -7.73
CA GLY A 301 -30.13 31.59 -8.69
C GLY A 301 -29.81 30.21 -8.10
N PRO A 302 -29.69 29.17 -8.94
CA PRO A 302 -29.43 27.80 -8.51
C PRO A 302 -28.06 27.67 -7.83
N LEU A 303 -27.96 26.77 -6.86
CA LEU A 303 -26.69 26.49 -6.17
C LEU A 303 -25.64 25.98 -7.16
N GLU A 304 -24.41 26.47 -7.05
CA GLU A 304 -23.29 25.95 -7.84
C GLU A 304 -23.05 24.46 -7.52
N PRO A 305 -22.65 23.66 -8.53
CA PRO A 305 -22.34 22.25 -8.30
C PRO A 305 -21.18 22.10 -7.29
N PRO A 306 -21.21 21.04 -6.46
CA PRO A 306 -20.19 20.78 -5.45
C PRO A 306 -18.80 20.63 -6.07
N LYS A 307 -17.81 21.32 -5.50
CA LYS A 307 -16.41 21.26 -5.94
C LYS A 307 -15.64 20.26 -5.09
N ARG A 308 -14.79 19.43 -5.70
CA ARG A 308 -14.00 18.46 -4.92
C ARG A 308 -12.97 19.16 -4.04
N ALA A 309 -12.97 18.85 -2.75
CA ALA A 309 -11.98 19.29 -1.77
C ALA A 309 -11.05 18.13 -1.40
N LYS A 310 -9.79 18.18 -1.86
CA LYS A 310 -8.77 17.24 -1.43
C LYS A 310 -8.23 17.63 -0.07
N MET A 311 -8.14 16.66 0.83
CA MET A 311 -7.73 16.83 2.21
C MET A 311 -6.51 15.97 2.49
N ASN A 312 -5.52 16.53 3.18
CA ASN A 312 -4.29 15.84 3.55
C ASN A 312 -3.89 16.20 4.99
N GLN A 313 -3.08 15.32 5.58
CA GLN A 313 -2.59 15.44 6.95
C GLN A 313 -3.74 15.50 7.96
N PHE A 314 -4.16 14.31 8.37
CA PHE A 314 -5.23 14.12 9.34
C PHE A 314 -4.64 13.79 10.70
N ARG A 315 -5.37 14.16 11.74
CA ARG A 315 -5.19 13.69 13.12
C ARG A 315 -6.52 13.81 13.87
N MET A 316 -6.61 13.17 15.02
CA MET A 316 -7.66 13.44 16.00
C MET A 316 -7.30 14.70 16.82
N PRO A 317 -8.31 15.43 17.34
CA PRO A 317 -8.05 16.49 18.31
C PRO A 317 -7.46 15.91 19.60
N THR A 318 -6.63 16.68 20.29
CA THR A 318 -6.21 16.33 21.65
C THR A 318 -7.37 16.53 22.63
N VAL A 319 -7.25 15.98 23.85
CA VAL A 319 -8.22 16.21 24.92
C VAL A 319 -8.36 17.70 25.23
N GLU A 320 -7.25 18.44 25.30
CA GLU A 320 -7.25 19.89 25.55
C GLU A 320 -7.97 20.66 24.44
N GLU A 321 -7.68 20.34 23.17
CA GLU A 321 -8.35 20.98 22.04
C GLU A 321 -9.84 20.67 22.01
N HIS A 322 -10.21 19.43 22.32
CA HIS A 322 -11.60 19.03 22.41
C HIS A 322 -12.33 19.83 23.48
N ASP A 323 -11.81 19.88 24.71
CA ASP A 323 -12.45 20.57 25.82
C ASP A 323 -12.55 22.09 25.61
N LYS A 324 -11.52 22.69 24.99
CA LYS A 324 -11.46 24.14 24.78
C LYS A 324 -12.25 24.62 23.58
N HIS A 325 -12.30 23.84 22.50
CA HIS A 325 -12.80 24.29 21.20
C HIS A 325 -13.99 23.50 20.67
N LEU A 326 -14.20 22.25 21.08
CA LEU A 326 -15.15 21.34 20.44
C LEU A 326 -16.32 20.91 21.35
N LYS A 327 -16.09 20.84 22.66
CA LYS A 327 -17.06 20.32 23.64
C LYS A 327 -18.40 21.06 23.66
N ASN A 328 -18.37 22.38 23.46
CA ASN A 328 -19.55 23.25 23.52
C ASN A 328 -19.94 23.80 22.14
N VAL A 329 -19.53 23.13 21.07
CA VAL A 329 -19.89 23.53 19.72
C VAL A 329 -21.37 23.28 19.48
N ALA A 330 -22.07 24.26 18.93
CA ALA A 330 -23.49 24.16 18.63
C ALA A 330 -23.78 23.01 17.66
N GLU A 331 -24.90 22.32 17.89
CA GLU A 331 -25.37 21.25 17.01
C GLU A 331 -25.50 21.74 15.55
N GLY A 332 -25.11 20.89 14.60
CA GLY A 332 -25.08 21.24 13.17
C GLY A 332 -23.84 22.02 12.71
N THR A 333 -22.93 22.40 13.61
CA THR A 333 -21.65 23.01 13.21
C THR A 333 -20.76 21.99 12.49
N GLN A 334 -20.54 22.18 11.19
CA GLN A 334 -19.78 21.24 10.37
C GLN A 334 -18.25 21.31 10.61
N TRP A 335 -17.74 22.46 11.03
CA TRP A 335 -16.30 22.69 11.15
C TRP A 335 -15.93 23.80 12.13
N VAL A 336 -14.75 23.67 12.73
CA VAL A 336 -14.18 24.62 13.70
C VAL A 336 -12.70 24.82 13.41
N TYR A 337 -12.24 26.06 13.39
CA TYR A 337 -10.82 26.37 13.27
C TYR A 337 -10.10 26.16 14.61
N ILE A 338 -9.02 25.40 14.61
CA ILE A 338 -8.14 25.16 15.75
C ILE A 338 -6.78 25.83 15.49
N PRO A 339 -6.41 26.88 16.24
CA PRO A 339 -5.10 27.52 16.11
C PRO A 339 -3.99 26.57 16.61
N ASP A 340 -2.87 26.49 15.88
CA ASP A 340 -1.70 25.75 16.38
C ASP A 340 -1.09 26.54 17.55
N VAL A 341 -1.07 25.95 18.75
CA VAL A 341 -0.36 26.51 19.91
C VAL A 341 1.08 25.99 19.88
N LYS A 342 1.97 26.64 19.11
CA LYS A 342 3.41 26.43 19.30
C LYS A 342 3.98 27.53 20.20
N LYS A 343 4.33 27.19 21.45
CA LYS A 343 5.27 27.93 22.30
C LYS A 343 6.69 27.81 21.73
N TRP A 344 7.01 28.50 20.64
CA TRP A 344 8.41 28.70 20.21
C TRP A 344 8.53 30.08 19.57
N GLU A 345 9.40 30.92 20.12
CA GLU A 345 9.47 32.37 19.87
C GLU A 345 9.89 32.80 18.45
N ASN A 346 10.07 31.89 17.47
CA ASN A 346 10.55 32.24 16.13
C ASN A 346 9.91 31.47 14.96
N ALA A 347 8.69 30.94 15.09
CA ALA A 347 7.96 30.36 13.95
C ALA A 347 7.17 31.45 13.16
N PRO A 348 7.18 31.45 11.82
CA PRO A 348 6.43 32.43 11.04
C PRO A 348 4.91 32.32 11.28
N LYS A 349 4.26 33.49 11.50
CA LYS A 349 2.81 33.79 11.58
C LYS A 349 1.85 32.58 11.72
N ARG A 350 1.32 32.34 12.94
CA ARG A 350 0.13 31.50 13.30
C ARG A 350 -0.34 30.51 12.21
N SER A 351 0.08 29.25 12.29
CA SER A 351 -0.49 28.11 11.55
C SER A 351 -1.68 27.51 12.32
N GLY A 352 -2.46 26.63 11.71
CA GLY A 352 -3.56 25.95 12.39
C GLY A 352 -4.12 24.78 11.60
N SER A 353 -5.17 24.18 12.13
CA SER A 353 -5.92 23.12 11.47
C SER A 353 -7.42 23.39 11.58
N THR A 354 -8.18 22.70 10.75
CA THR A 354 -9.63 22.74 10.80
C THR A 354 -10.12 21.41 11.33
N ALA A 355 -10.83 21.43 12.47
CA ALA A 355 -11.63 20.30 12.91
C ALA A 355 -12.90 20.21 12.06
N LEU A 356 -13.16 19.04 11.51
CA LEU A 356 -14.35 18.71 10.73
C LEU A 356 -15.13 17.64 11.49
N GLN A 357 -16.44 17.83 11.61
CA GLN A 357 -17.31 16.87 12.29
C GLN A 357 -17.53 15.66 11.38
N VAL A 358 -17.18 14.46 11.85
CA VAL A 358 -17.29 13.20 11.09
C VAL A 358 -18.46 12.33 11.56
N GLY A 359 -18.93 12.56 12.78
CA GLY A 359 -20.09 11.91 13.38
C GLY A 359 -20.53 12.71 14.62
N PRO A 360 -21.64 12.33 15.27
CA PRO A 360 -22.11 13.00 16.48
C PRO A 360 -21.02 13.03 17.55
N GLY A 361 -20.53 14.22 17.88
CA GLY A 361 -19.45 14.41 18.86
C GLY A 361 -18.05 13.98 18.41
N GLU A 362 -17.87 13.50 17.17
CA GLU A 362 -16.57 13.07 16.65
C GLU A 362 -15.98 14.05 15.65
N TRP A 363 -14.68 14.30 15.79
CA TRP A 363 -13.96 15.33 15.05
C TRP A 363 -12.64 14.82 14.50
N VAL A 364 -12.30 15.25 13.29
CA VAL A 364 -10.97 15.05 12.69
C VAL A 364 -10.36 16.39 12.31
N CYS A 365 -9.10 16.61 12.67
CA CYS A 365 -8.35 17.81 12.30
C CYS A 365 -7.65 17.59 10.96
N VAL A 366 -7.82 18.55 10.04
CA VAL A 366 -7.19 18.56 8.71
C VAL A 366 -6.35 19.81 8.56
N LYS A 367 -5.12 19.66 8.05
CA LYS A 367 -4.18 20.78 7.87
C LYS A 367 -4.18 21.36 6.46
N ASP A 368 -4.29 20.51 5.45
CA ASP A 368 -4.15 20.90 4.05
C ASP A 368 -5.45 20.62 3.28
N ILE A 369 -6.12 21.69 2.82
CA ILE A 369 -7.34 21.60 2.00
C ILE A 369 -7.12 22.27 0.65
N VAL A 370 -7.36 21.52 -0.43
CA VAL A 370 -7.27 21.99 -1.82
C VAL A 370 -8.60 21.77 -2.52
N VAL A 371 -9.35 22.85 -2.71
CA VAL A 371 -10.60 22.84 -3.47
C VAL A 371 -10.31 23.02 -4.96
N GLU A 372 -11.04 22.27 -5.78
CA GLU A 372 -10.99 22.38 -7.23
C GLU A 372 -11.19 23.82 -7.73
N GLY A 373 -10.37 24.22 -8.71
CA GLY A 373 -10.35 25.59 -9.22
C GLY A 373 -9.70 26.62 -8.30
N LYS A 374 -9.30 26.26 -7.07
CA LYS A 374 -8.63 27.14 -6.11
C LYS A 374 -7.18 26.71 -5.85
N PRO A 375 -6.25 27.63 -5.56
CA PRO A 375 -4.88 27.28 -5.18
C PRO A 375 -4.86 26.47 -3.88
N LYS A 376 -3.79 25.70 -3.63
CA LYS A 376 -3.58 25.04 -2.34
C LYS A 376 -3.51 26.11 -1.25
N ARG A 377 -4.30 25.93 -0.18
CA ARG A 377 -4.32 26.83 0.97
C ARG A 377 -4.15 26.02 2.26
N ASP A 378 -3.50 26.64 3.25
CA ASP A 378 -3.54 26.17 4.65
C ASP A 378 -5.00 26.20 5.14
N ALA A 379 -5.39 25.23 5.97
CA ALA A 379 -6.67 25.19 6.67
C ALA A 379 -7.09 26.56 7.26
N LYS A 380 -6.13 27.34 7.78
CA LYS A 380 -6.36 28.71 8.26
C LYS A 380 -7.03 29.63 7.24
N ALA A 381 -6.65 29.56 5.96
CA ALA A 381 -7.22 30.44 4.94
C ALA A 381 -8.66 30.07 4.54
N TRP A 382 -9.17 28.97 5.08
CA TRP A 382 -10.57 28.58 4.97
C TRP A 382 -11.41 29.15 6.13
N ARG A 383 -10.80 29.53 7.27
CA ARG A 383 -11.48 30.17 8.42
C ARG A 383 -12.32 31.38 8.04
N ASP A 384 -11.84 32.18 7.08
CA ASP A 384 -12.48 33.44 6.67
C ASP A 384 -13.57 33.23 5.60
N ILE A 385 -13.89 31.98 5.28
CA ILE A 385 -15.05 31.64 4.47
C ILE A 385 -16.24 31.47 5.39
N ASP A 386 -17.31 32.21 5.11
CA ASP A 386 -18.55 32.18 5.89
C ASP A 386 -19.11 30.75 5.97
N ALA A 387 -18.99 30.15 7.15
CA ALA A 387 -19.49 28.82 7.49
C ALA A 387 -21.01 28.69 7.35
N ALA A 388 -21.74 29.81 7.38
CA ALA A 388 -23.18 29.82 7.12
C ALA A 388 -23.51 29.75 5.61
N GLN A 389 -22.55 30.10 4.75
CA GLN A 389 -22.73 30.09 3.29
C GLN A 389 -22.05 28.92 2.60
N PHE A 390 -21.05 28.28 3.20
CA PHE A 390 -20.29 27.19 2.61
C PHE A 390 -20.06 26.05 3.59
N GLY A 391 -20.06 24.82 3.07
CA GLY A 391 -19.92 23.61 3.87
C GLY A 391 -19.14 22.52 3.14
N PHE A 392 -18.62 21.57 3.93
CA PHE A 392 -18.08 20.31 3.43
C PHE A 392 -19.17 19.26 3.49
N VAL A 393 -19.44 18.61 2.36
CA VAL A 393 -20.56 17.67 2.21
C VAL A 393 -20.08 16.30 1.76
N GLY A 394 -20.87 15.29 2.12
CA GLY A 394 -20.62 13.88 1.80
C GLY A 394 -21.04 13.52 0.36
N VAL A 395 -20.91 12.24 0.01
CA VAL A 395 -21.26 11.75 -1.34
C VAL A 395 -22.77 11.80 -1.57
N SER A 396 -23.58 11.40 -0.60
CA SER A 396 -25.05 11.33 -0.72
C SER A 396 -25.70 12.69 -0.94
N GLU A 397 -25.10 13.76 -0.43
CA GLU A 397 -25.56 15.15 -0.62
C GLU A 397 -25.12 15.69 -1.98
N ALA A 398 -23.95 15.30 -2.47
CA ALA A 398 -23.46 15.65 -3.80
C ALA A 398 -24.22 14.90 -4.93
N GLU A 399 -24.54 13.62 -4.73
CA GLU A 399 -25.30 12.78 -5.68
C GLU A 399 -26.76 13.25 -5.82
N LYS A 400 -27.39 13.74 -4.74
CA LYS A 400 -28.70 14.41 -4.81
C LYS A 400 -28.66 15.59 -5.79
N PHE A 401 -27.55 16.31 -5.87
CA PHE A 401 -27.37 17.44 -6.79
C PHE A 401 -27.21 17.00 -8.25
N GLU A 402 -26.44 15.93 -8.51
CA GLU A 402 -26.34 15.34 -9.86
C GLU A 402 -27.71 14.84 -10.34
N SER A 403 -28.49 14.19 -9.47
CA SER A 403 -29.85 13.73 -9.81
C SER A 403 -30.84 14.89 -10.08
N LEU A 404 -30.77 15.98 -9.31
CA LEU A 404 -31.61 17.17 -9.50
C LEU A 404 -31.25 17.93 -10.78
N SER A 405 -29.96 18.00 -11.14
CA SER A 405 -29.50 18.61 -12.40
C SER A 405 -29.90 17.82 -13.65
N THR A 406 -30.11 16.50 -13.50
CA THR A 406 -30.59 15.63 -14.58
C THR A 406 -32.10 15.81 -14.79
N ILE A 407 -32.87 15.99 -13.71
CA ILE A 407 -34.33 16.22 -13.75
C ILE A 407 -34.68 17.63 -14.30
N SER A 408 -33.83 18.64 -14.08
CA SER A 408 -34.04 19.98 -14.65
C SER A 408 -33.83 20.03 -16.17
N ASN A 409 -33.00 19.14 -16.72
CA ASN A 409 -32.76 19.07 -18.18
C ASN A 409 -33.84 18.29 -18.95
N GLU A 410 -34.71 17.52 -18.28
CA GLU A 410 -35.85 16.84 -18.92
C GLU A 410 -37.13 17.69 -18.97
N LYS A 411 -37.15 18.87 -18.33
CA LYS A 411 -38.31 19.78 -18.33
C LYS A 411 -38.16 21.01 -19.24
N GLU A 412 -37.03 21.16 -19.92
CA GLU A 412 -36.80 22.18 -20.95
C GLU A 412 -36.56 21.58 -22.36
N GLY A 413 -37.00 20.34 -22.58
CA GLY A 413 -36.97 19.66 -23.89
C GLY A 413 -38.32 19.68 -24.60
#